data_AF-A0A953Y031-F1
#
_entry.id   AF-A0A953Y031-F1
#
_cell.length_a   1.000
_cell.length_b   1.000
_cell.length_c   1.000
_cell.angle_alpha   90.00
_cell.angle_beta   90.00
_cell.angle_gamma   90.00
#
_symmetry.space_group_name_H-M   'P 1'
#
loop_
_entity.id
_entity.type
_entity.pdbx_description
1 polymer ?
#
loop_
_entity_poly.entity_id
_entity_poly.type
_entity_poly.pdbx_seq_one_letter_code
_entity_poly.pdbx_strand_id
1 'polypeptide(L)'
;MPENTMKYALLLLALCANPLFACLWDSDTLAQESAGMPDVKVVIVGGFARNPALYYEMRLERITKLLTAEPDNLEAYDDAAVSCDRLGRSDEAIEWMEKKRAAMERTAYAETEQPNHRYRYLANLGTFYAHRWFRNGADREQFDDLEKARELIAQAIEENPNAHFGREEYQLKFIEWVLSEPGYYESDENYIAEAADQPTGWIPNFLGIGRDGERLLQTSENSRLEEMGLEDAINGICGLITLGAAWESVDAFYSLAQLLQIDGRSSFSYFAMLRVSELLEKGKRSIAGGVPLTAESARGP
;
A
#
# COMPACT_ATOMS: atom_id res chain seq x y z
N MET A 1 -13.98 -45.95 -11.39
CA MET A 1 -13.40 -44.60 -11.38
C MET A 1 -12.36 -44.54 -10.26
N PRO A 2 -11.47 -43.54 -10.25
CA PRO A 2 -11.64 -42.66 -9.10
C PRO A 2 -11.74 -41.23 -9.65
N GLU A 3 -12.92 -40.63 -9.78
CA GLU A 3 -13.67 -39.92 -8.72
C GLU A 3 -12.84 -39.01 -7.78
N ASN A 4 -11.51 -39.07 -7.84
CA ASN A 4 -10.60 -38.28 -7.03
C ASN A 4 -9.83 -37.25 -7.85
N THR A 5 -9.66 -37.41 -9.17
CA THR A 5 -9.01 -36.38 -10.00
C THR A 5 -9.83 -35.10 -10.13
N MET A 6 -11.17 -35.17 -9.98
CA MET A 6 -12.05 -34.00 -9.97
C MET A 6 -12.09 -33.27 -8.61
N LYS A 7 -11.66 -33.93 -7.51
CA LYS A 7 -11.60 -33.32 -6.17
C LYS A 7 -10.34 -32.46 -5.97
N TYR A 8 -9.25 -32.74 -6.69
CA TYR A 8 -8.04 -31.91 -6.62
C TYR A 8 -8.06 -30.74 -7.60
N ALA A 9 -8.84 -30.80 -8.67
CA ALA A 9 -9.08 -29.64 -9.55
C ALA A 9 -9.90 -28.53 -8.87
N LEU A 10 -10.77 -28.89 -7.91
CA LEU A 10 -11.50 -27.94 -7.06
C LEU A 10 -10.69 -27.42 -5.87
N LEU A 11 -9.57 -28.06 -5.51
CA LEU A 11 -8.62 -27.55 -4.50
C LEU A 11 -7.63 -26.53 -5.10
N LEU A 12 -7.47 -26.52 -6.42
CA LEU A 12 -6.68 -25.54 -7.18
C LEU A 12 -7.41 -24.19 -7.36
N LEU A 13 -8.69 -24.11 -6.99
CA LEU A 13 -9.54 -22.91 -7.05
C LEU A 13 -9.46 -22.02 -5.79
N ALA A 14 -8.54 -22.28 -4.86
CA ALA A 14 -8.49 -21.61 -3.55
C ALA A 14 -7.22 -20.79 -3.26
N LEU A 15 -6.40 -20.45 -4.26
CA LEU A 15 -5.13 -19.71 -4.04
C LEU A 15 -5.01 -18.35 -4.75
N CYS A 16 -6.08 -17.87 -5.38
CA CYS A 16 -6.11 -16.50 -5.94
C CYS A 16 -7.12 -15.66 -5.15
N ALA A 17 -6.81 -15.40 -3.88
CA ALA A 17 -7.54 -14.41 -3.09
C ALA A 17 -6.58 -13.69 -2.17
N ASN A 18 -5.94 -12.66 -2.69
CA ASN A 18 -5.64 -11.46 -1.92
C ASN A 18 -6.06 -10.29 -2.79
N PRO A 19 -6.79 -9.35 -2.20
CA PRO A 19 -6.09 -8.13 -1.88
C PRO A 19 -6.23 -7.75 -0.41
N LEU A 20 -5.21 -7.07 0.08
CA LEU A 20 -5.28 -6.22 1.24
C LEU A 20 -5.61 -4.82 0.77
N PHE A 21 -6.14 -4.02 1.68
CA PHE A 21 -6.57 -2.66 1.43
C PHE A 21 -6.30 -1.88 2.71
N ALA A 22 -6.19 -0.56 2.59
CA ALA A 22 -6.46 0.44 3.62
C ALA A 22 -5.87 1.84 3.38
N CYS A 23 -5.66 2.27 2.14
CA CYS A 23 -5.62 3.73 1.93
C CYS A 23 -7.04 4.33 2.03
N LEU A 24 -7.87 3.72 2.88
CA LEU A 24 -9.31 3.71 2.84
C LEU A 24 -9.84 4.19 4.18
N TRP A 25 -10.65 5.23 4.15
CA TRP A 25 -11.40 5.78 5.25
C TRP A 25 -12.72 5.04 5.38
N ASP A 26 -12.84 4.20 6.41
CA ASP A 26 -14.07 3.53 6.82
C ASP A 26 -14.08 3.36 8.35
N SER A 27 -15.20 2.87 8.91
CA SER A 27 -15.35 2.70 10.35
C SER A 27 -14.26 1.81 10.98
N ASP A 28 -13.79 0.79 10.26
CA ASP A 28 -12.79 -0.15 10.77
C ASP A 28 -11.40 0.49 10.83
N THR A 29 -11.03 1.26 9.80
CA THR A 29 -9.78 2.01 9.74
C THR A 29 -9.74 3.08 10.82
N LEU A 30 -10.85 3.81 11.03
CA LEU A 30 -10.98 4.78 12.11
C LEU A 30 -10.84 4.14 13.50
N ALA A 31 -11.45 2.98 13.71
CA ALA A 31 -11.32 2.25 14.96
C ALA A 31 -9.88 1.79 15.19
N GLN A 32 -9.17 1.37 14.13
CA GLN A 32 -7.77 0.98 14.20
C GLN A 32 -6.85 2.18 14.48
N GLU A 33 -7.03 3.31 13.80
CA GLU A 33 -6.30 4.54 14.11
C GLU A 33 -6.49 4.99 15.56
N SER A 34 -7.73 4.94 16.05
CA SER A 34 -8.04 5.28 17.45
C SER A 34 -7.40 4.31 18.45
N ALA A 35 -7.10 3.08 18.05
CA ALA A 35 -6.38 2.10 18.85
C ALA A 35 -4.85 2.27 18.76
N GLY A 36 -4.37 3.05 17.80
CA GLY A 36 -2.96 3.26 17.49
C GLY A 36 -2.41 2.26 16.46
N MET A 37 -1.31 2.65 15.82
CA MET A 37 -0.60 1.80 14.85
C MET A 37 0.05 0.59 15.54
N PRO A 38 -0.05 -0.63 14.98
CA PRO A 38 0.69 -1.78 15.49
C PRO A 38 2.20 -1.56 15.45
N ASP A 39 2.92 -2.16 16.41
CA ASP A 39 4.39 -2.18 16.41
C ASP A 39 4.93 -2.79 15.10
N VAL A 40 6.04 -2.24 14.59
CA VAL A 40 6.67 -2.70 13.34
C VAL A 40 6.91 -4.21 13.30
N LYS A 41 7.21 -4.85 14.43
CA LYS A 41 7.36 -6.31 14.52
C LYS A 41 6.05 -7.02 14.18
N VAL A 42 4.91 -6.52 14.65
CA VAL A 42 3.58 -7.05 14.36
C VAL A 42 3.25 -6.86 12.88
N VAL A 43 3.63 -5.71 12.32
CA VAL A 43 3.45 -5.42 10.88
C VAL A 43 4.22 -6.42 10.03
N ILE A 44 5.51 -6.62 10.27
CA ILE A 44 6.37 -7.50 9.46
C ILE A 44 5.83 -8.94 9.37
N VAL A 45 5.34 -9.47 10.49
CA VAL A 45 4.82 -10.85 10.56
C VAL A 45 3.36 -10.99 10.14
N GLY A 46 2.69 -9.89 9.75
CA GLY A 46 1.29 -9.90 9.35
C GLY A 46 0.31 -10.11 10.49
N GLY A 47 0.71 -9.71 11.71
CA GLY A 47 -0.06 -9.87 12.95
C GLY A 47 -1.17 -8.84 13.14
N PHE A 48 -1.76 -8.35 12.06
CA PHE A 48 -2.86 -7.37 12.07
C PHE A 48 -4.12 -7.96 11.42
N ALA A 49 -5.27 -7.32 11.64
CA ALA A 49 -6.56 -7.81 11.18
C ALA A 49 -6.65 -7.84 9.65
N ARG A 50 -7.13 -8.96 9.10
CA ARG A 50 -7.37 -9.16 7.67
C ARG A 50 -8.68 -9.90 7.50
N ASN A 51 -9.76 -9.13 7.34
CA ASN A 51 -11.10 -9.70 7.29
C ASN A 51 -11.31 -10.47 5.96
N PRO A 52 -12.03 -11.60 5.98
CA PRO A 52 -12.33 -12.37 4.77
C PRO A 52 -13.38 -11.66 3.90
N ALA A 53 -13.51 -12.04 2.63
CA ALA A 53 -14.52 -11.48 1.71
C ALA A 53 -15.95 -11.47 2.29
N LEU A 54 -16.36 -12.57 2.96
CA LEU A 54 -17.68 -12.68 3.59
C LEU A 54 -17.99 -11.55 4.58
N TYR A 55 -16.97 -11.05 5.29
CA TYR A 55 -17.14 -9.90 6.18
C TYR A 55 -17.61 -8.66 5.42
N TYR A 56 -16.97 -8.37 4.29
CA TYR A 56 -17.29 -7.20 3.45
C TYR A 56 -18.63 -7.36 2.72
N GLU A 57 -18.99 -8.58 2.31
CA GLU A 57 -20.31 -8.86 1.75
C GLU A 57 -21.44 -8.58 2.76
N MET A 58 -21.29 -9.10 3.98
CA MET A 58 -22.25 -8.87 5.07
C MET A 58 -22.32 -7.40 5.47
N ARG A 59 -21.17 -6.71 5.49
CA ARG A 59 -21.10 -5.27 5.76
C ARG A 59 -21.83 -4.48 4.69
N LEU A 60 -21.59 -4.77 3.41
CA LEU A 60 -22.26 -4.11 2.28
C LEU A 60 -23.78 -4.33 2.31
N GLU A 61 -24.25 -5.54 2.65
CA GLU A 61 -25.68 -5.82 2.82
C GLU A 61 -26.31 -4.94 3.93
N ARG A 62 -25.65 -4.87 5.10
CA ARG A 62 -26.10 -4.05 6.23
C ARG A 62 -26.15 -2.57 5.86
N ILE A 63 -25.11 -2.06 5.21
CA ILE A 63 -25.00 -0.66 4.81
C ILE A 63 -26.04 -0.29 3.76
N THR A 64 -26.29 -1.17 2.80
CA THR A 64 -27.32 -0.92 1.77
C THR A 64 -28.70 -0.77 2.41
N LYS A 65 -29.02 -1.59 3.42
CA LYS A 65 -30.25 -1.43 4.21
C LYS A 65 -30.26 -0.13 5.01
N LEU A 66 -29.13 0.25 5.61
CA LEU A 66 -28.99 1.51 6.35
C LEU A 66 -29.23 2.71 5.45
N LEU A 67 -28.57 2.80 4.29
CA LEU A 67 -28.70 3.92 3.35
C LEU A 67 -30.10 4.01 2.71
N THR A 68 -30.88 2.94 2.73
CA THR A 68 -32.30 3.00 2.34
C THR A 68 -33.13 3.79 3.36
N ALA A 69 -32.80 3.67 4.65
CA ALA A 69 -33.48 4.38 5.74
C ALA A 69 -32.86 5.77 6.01
N GLU A 70 -31.54 5.88 5.88
CA GLU A 70 -30.73 7.06 6.21
C GLU A 70 -29.83 7.43 5.02
N PRO A 71 -30.42 7.96 3.92
CA PRO A 71 -29.68 8.22 2.69
C PRO A 71 -28.60 9.31 2.82
N ASP A 72 -28.64 10.09 3.89
CA ASP A 72 -27.71 11.18 4.20
C ASP A 72 -26.58 10.75 5.16
N ASN A 73 -26.51 9.47 5.53
CA ASN A 73 -25.44 8.94 6.37
C ASN A 73 -24.13 8.86 5.55
N LEU A 74 -23.31 9.91 5.61
CA LEU A 74 -22.09 10.06 4.81
C LEU A 74 -21.01 9.01 5.14
N GLU A 75 -20.92 8.54 6.38
CA GLU A 75 -19.98 7.49 6.78
C GLU A 75 -20.35 6.12 6.19
N ALA A 76 -21.64 5.86 6.03
CA ALA A 76 -22.11 4.61 5.42
C ALA A 76 -21.65 4.48 3.96
N TYR A 77 -21.51 5.58 3.21
CA TYR A 77 -20.96 5.52 1.85
C TYR A 77 -19.48 5.16 1.82
N ASP A 78 -18.69 5.70 2.77
CA ASP A 78 -17.29 5.35 2.95
C ASP A 78 -17.16 3.83 3.20
N ASP A 79 -17.92 3.31 4.16
CA ASP A 79 -17.94 1.89 4.48
C ASP A 79 -18.35 1.00 3.29
N ALA A 80 -19.32 1.44 2.48
CA ALA A 80 -19.76 0.71 1.29
C ALA A 80 -18.67 0.68 0.21
N ALA A 81 -18.10 1.84 -0.11
CA ALA A 81 -17.06 1.97 -1.11
C ALA A 81 -15.84 1.13 -0.74
N VAL A 82 -15.42 1.21 0.52
CA VAL A 82 -14.33 0.40 1.04
C VAL A 82 -14.67 -1.07 0.96
N SER A 83 -15.86 -1.51 1.38
CA SER A 83 -16.29 -2.91 1.23
C SER A 83 -16.22 -3.40 -0.23
N CYS A 84 -16.65 -2.58 -1.20
CA CYS A 84 -16.55 -2.92 -2.63
C CYS A 84 -15.09 -3.05 -3.10
N ASP A 85 -14.25 -2.07 -2.77
CA ASP A 85 -12.82 -2.15 -3.07
C ASP A 85 -12.22 -3.40 -2.45
N ARG A 86 -12.66 -3.72 -1.21
CA ARG A 86 -12.24 -4.88 -0.43
C ARG A 86 -12.65 -6.24 -1.00
N LEU A 87 -13.58 -6.22 -1.94
CA LEU A 87 -14.02 -7.38 -2.72
C LEU A 87 -13.37 -7.41 -4.12
N GLY A 88 -12.43 -6.50 -4.40
CA GLY A 88 -11.82 -6.33 -5.72
C GLY A 88 -12.72 -5.61 -6.73
N ARG A 89 -13.82 -4.99 -6.29
CA ARG A 89 -14.81 -4.33 -7.14
C ARG A 89 -14.53 -2.84 -7.24
N SER A 90 -13.42 -2.48 -7.87
CA SER A 90 -12.92 -1.09 -7.89
C SER A 90 -13.91 -0.11 -8.52
N ASP A 91 -14.59 -0.51 -9.60
CA ASP A 91 -15.57 0.36 -10.25
C ASP A 91 -16.77 0.64 -9.34
N GLU A 92 -17.29 -0.39 -8.66
CA GLU A 92 -18.36 -0.21 -7.66
C GLU A 92 -17.91 0.67 -6.49
N ALA A 93 -16.64 0.58 -6.06
CA ALA A 93 -16.10 1.44 -5.03
C ALA A 93 -16.10 2.92 -5.45
N ILE A 94 -15.66 3.20 -6.68
CA ILE A 94 -15.69 4.55 -7.27
C ILE A 94 -17.15 5.05 -7.38
N GLU A 95 -18.08 4.21 -7.84
CA GLU A 95 -19.51 4.55 -7.90
C GLU A 95 -20.10 4.92 -6.53
N TRP A 96 -19.69 4.23 -5.46
CA TRP A 96 -20.11 4.59 -4.10
C TRP A 96 -19.58 5.95 -3.65
N MET A 97 -18.37 6.32 -4.06
CA MET A 97 -17.84 7.66 -3.80
C MET A 97 -18.62 8.74 -4.56
N GLU A 98 -19.03 8.46 -5.80
CA GLU A 98 -19.90 9.37 -6.57
C GLU A 98 -21.25 9.57 -5.87
N LYS A 99 -21.83 8.50 -5.30
CA LYS A 99 -23.05 8.61 -4.48
C LYS A 99 -22.81 9.42 -3.20
N LYS A 100 -21.65 9.25 -2.54
CA LYS A 100 -21.26 10.07 -1.39
C LYS A 100 -21.20 11.56 -1.77
N ARG A 101 -20.60 11.89 -2.91
CA ARG A 101 -20.54 13.28 -3.40
C ARG A 101 -21.94 13.86 -3.58
N ALA A 102 -22.83 13.12 -4.25
CA ALA A 102 -24.21 13.55 -4.43
C ALA A 102 -24.95 13.72 -3.08
N ALA A 103 -24.67 12.88 -2.08
CA ALA A 103 -25.22 13.03 -0.73
C ALA A 103 -24.69 14.30 -0.04
N MET A 104 -23.38 14.58 -0.11
CA MET A 104 -22.78 15.82 0.42
C MET A 104 -23.37 17.08 -0.21
N GLU A 105 -23.59 17.06 -1.53
CA GLU A 105 -24.26 18.16 -2.26
C GLU A 105 -25.71 18.33 -1.80
N ARG A 106 -26.46 17.24 -1.66
CA ARG A 106 -27.86 17.25 -1.23
C ARG A 106 -28.03 17.79 0.18
N THR A 107 -27.14 17.43 1.10
CA THR A 107 -27.18 17.88 2.50
C THR A 107 -26.60 19.28 2.69
N ALA A 108 -26.06 19.89 1.63
CA ALA A 108 -25.30 21.14 1.69
C ALA A 108 -24.17 21.08 2.74
N TYR A 109 -23.48 19.94 2.80
CA TYR A 109 -22.34 19.70 3.71
C TYR A 109 -21.31 20.83 3.59
N ALA A 110 -20.90 21.37 4.74
CA ALA A 110 -19.85 22.37 4.80
C ALA A 110 -18.51 21.72 5.17
N GLU A 111 -17.44 22.06 4.45
CA GLU A 111 -16.10 21.48 4.61
C GLU A 111 -15.51 21.68 6.02
N THR A 112 -16.04 22.63 6.78
CA THR A 112 -15.66 22.89 8.19
C THR A 112 -16.29 21.91 9.19
N GLU A 113 -17.26 21.09 8.77
CA GLU A 113 -17.95 20.14 9.65
C GLU A 113 -17.09 18.92 9.95
N GLN A 114 -17.10 18.50 11.23
CA GLN A 114 -16.46 17.28 11.68
C GLN A 114 -17.49 16.13 11.78
N PRO A 115 -17.15 14.91 11.34
CA PRO A 115 -15.85 14.52 10.76
C PRO A 115 -15.64 15.10 9.35
N ASN A 116 -14.39 15.36 8.96
CA ASN A 116 -14.07 15.91 7.63
C ASN A 116 -14.37 14.87 6.52
N HIS A 117 -15.58 14.92 5.95
CA HIS A 117 -16.04 13.99 4.92
C HIS A 117 -15.44 14.26 3.55
N ARG A 118 -15.04 15.50 3.25
CA ARG A 118 -14.40 15.88 1.99
C ARG A 118 -13.01 15.24 1.89
N TYR A 119 -12.22 15.39 2.93
CA TYR A 119 -10.94 14.72 3.04
C TYR A 119 -11.06 13.20 2.87
N ARG A 120 -11.97 12.55 3.61
CA ARG A 120 -12.24 11.11 3.46
C ARG A 120 -12.65 10.75 2.04
N TYR A 121 -13.46 11.59 1.39
CA TYR A 121 -13.88 11.40 0.00
C TYR A 121 -12.69 11.43 -0.96
N LEU A 122 -11.81 12.43 -0.84
CA LEU A 122 -10.63 12.58 -1.68
C LEU A 122 -9.64 11.43 -1.49
N ALA A 123 -9.34 11.10 -0.24
CA ALA A 123 -8.41 10.01 0.11
C ALA A 123 -8.91 8.64 -0.38
N ASN A 124 -10.19 8.33 -0.15
CA ASN A 124 -10.81 7.09 -0.65
C ASN A 124 -10.80 7.03 -2.17
N LEU A 125 -11.31 8.06 -2.83
CA LEU A 125 -11.45 8.07 -4.27
C LEU A 125 -10.08 7.95 -4.97
N GLY A 126 -9.08 8.72 -4.52
CA GLY A 126 -7.72 8.64 -5.06
C GLY A 126 -7.13 7.24 -4.89
N THR A 127 -7.35 6.62 -3.74
CA THR A 127 -6.94 5.23 -3.49
C THR A 127 -7.62 4.25 -4.43
N PHE A 128 -8.93 4.35 -4.64
CA PHE A 128 -9.66 3.42 -5.50
C PHE A 128 -9.18 3.49 -6.95
N TYR A 129 -8.86 4.69 -7.45
CA TYR A 129 -8.23 4.83 -8.76
C TYR A 129 -6.87 4.12 -8.82
N ALA A 130 -5.98 4.34 -7.84
CA ALA A 130 -4.70 3.64 -7.79
C ALA A 130 -4.88 2.11 -7.73
N HIS A 131 -5.78 1.62 -6.87
CA HIS A 131 -6.09 0.20 -6.75
C HIS A 131 -6.65 -0.39 -8.05
N ARG A 132 -7.52 0.34 -8.76
CA ARG A 132 -8.05 -0.09 -10.05
C ARG A 132 -6.93 -0.27 -11.07
N TRP A 133 -6.00 0.68 -11.16
CA TRP A 133 -4.83 0.56 -12.02
C TRP A 133 -4.00 -0.69 -11.72
N PHE A 134 -3.64 -0.93 -10.44
CA PHE A 134 -2.88 -2.12 -10.05
C PHE A 134 -3.63 -3.42 -10.37
N ARG A 135 -4.94 -3.47 -10.13
CA ARG A 135 -5.76 -4.67 -10.41
C ARG A 135 -5.95 -4.92 -11.89
N ASN A 136 -5.93 -3.86 -12.71
CA ASN A 136 -6.00 -3.94 -14.17
C ASN A 136 -4.64 -4.26 -14.80
N GLY A 137 -3.68 -4.76 -14.01
CA GLY A 137 -2.41 -5.28 -14.49
C GLY A 137 -1.25 -4.29 -14.40
N ALA A 138 -1.45 -3.11 -13.79
CA ALA A 138 -0.43 -2.07 -13.68
C ALA A 138 0.17 -1.69 -15.06
N ASP A 139 -0.71 -1.50 -16.04
CA ASP A 139 -0.34 -1.20 -17.41
C ASP A 139 0.31 0.19 -17.51
N ARG A 140 1.61 0.20 -17.83
CA ARG A 140 2.41 1.42 -17.96
C ARG A 140 2.09 2.22 -19.22
N GLU A 141 1.29 1.68 -20.14
CA GLU A 141 0.76 2.45 -21.27
C GLU A 141 -0.50 3.26 -20.88
N GLN A 142 -1.07 3.03 -19.68
CA GLN A 142 -2.33 3.63 -19.25
C GLN A 142 -2.20 4.20 -17.83
N PHE A 143 -1.82 5.48 -17.71
CA PHE A 143 -1.62 6.13 -16.41
C PHE A 143 -2.82 6.94 -15.90
N ASP A 144 -3.91 7.07 -16.65
CA ASP A 144 -5.05 7.94 -16.30
C ASP A 144 -5.53 7.76 -14.86
N ASP A 145 -5.66 6.51 -14.40
CA ASP A 145 -6.04 6.19 -13.03
C ASP A 145 -5.00 6.61 -12.00
N LEU A 146 -3.70 6.41 -12.26
CA LEU A 146 -2.64 6.83 -11.34
C LEU A 146 -2.47 8.35 -11.30
N GLU A 147 -2.61 9.04 -12.44
CA GLU A 147 -2.61 10.49 -12.48
C GLU A 147 -3.79 11.05 -11.68
N LYS A 148 -4.97 10.45 -11.83
CA LYS A 148 -6.14 10.83 -11.05
C LYS A 148 -5.95 10.56 -9.56
N ALA A 149 -5.37 9.41 -9.21
CA ALA A 149 -5.01 9.08 -7.85
C ALA A 149 -4.06 10.13 -7.25
N ARG A 150 -2.98 10.48 -7.96
CA ARG A 150 -2.02 11.51 -7.53
C ARG A 150 -2.71 12.83 -7.21
N GLU A 151 -3.55 13.33 -8.11
CA GLU A 151 -4.28 14.59 -7.92
C GLU A 151 -5.18 14.58 -6.68
N LEU A 152 -5.90 13.48 -6.45
CA LEU A 152 -6.86 13.35 -5.35
C LEU A 152 -6.15 13.16 -4.00
N ILE A 153 -5.09 12.36 -3.95
CA ILE A 153 -4.29 12.17 -2.74
C ILE A 153 -3.56 13.46 -2.37
N ALA A 154 -3.02 14.21 -3.34
CA ALA A 154 -2.43 15.52 -3.08
C ALA A 154 -3.44 16.49 -2.44
N GLN A 155 -4.66 16.57 -2.97
CA GLN A 155 -5.74 17.37 -2.37
C GLN A 155 -6.13 16.88 -0.97
N ALA A 156 -6.10 15.57 -0.73
CA ALA A 156 -6.38 15.02 0.59
C ALA A 156 -5.31 15.42 1.62
N ILE A 157 -4.03 15.44 1.22
CA ILE A 157 -2.92 15.90 2.07
C ILE A 157 -3.05 17.39 2.38
N GLU A 158 -3.41 18.22 1.37
CA GLU A 158 -3.66 19.65 1.59
C GLU A 158 -4.77 19.90 2.62
N GLU A 159 -5.82 19.08 2.62
CA GLU A 159 -6.91 19.15 3.58
C GLU A 159 -6.52 18.73 5.00
N ASN A 160 -5.76 17.64 5.11
CA ASN A 160 -5.39 17.06 6.40
C ASN A 160 -3.99 16.42 6.34
N PRO A 161 -2.92 17.23 6.49
CA PRO A 161 -1.54 16.77 6.26
C PRO A 161 -1.04 15.75 7.30
N ASN A 162 -1.67 15.71 8.48
CA ASN A 162 -1.23 14.84 9.59
C ASN A 162 -2.12 13.60 9.79
N ALA A 163 -2.98 13.28 8.82
CA ALA A 163 -3.82 12.10 8.91
C ALA A 163 -3.01 10.79 8.86
N HIS A 164 -3.53 9.70 9.44
CA HIS A 164 -2.94 8.35 9.42
C HIS A 164 -1.43 8.28 9.68
N PHE A 165 -0.91 9.11 10.59
CA PHE A 165 0.53 9.12 10.90
C PHE A 165 1.40 9.43 9.65
N GLY A 166 0.91 10.27 8.75
CA GLY A 166 1.62 10.70 7.53
C GLY A 166 1.54 9.71 6.37
N ARG A 167 0.69 8.67 6.44
CA ARG A 167 0.62 7.61 5.42
C ARG A 167 0.39 8.15 4.00
N GLU A 168 -0.55 9.08 3.82
CA GLU A 168 -0.92 9.64 2.52
C GLU A 168 0.28 10.26 1.80
N GLU A 169 1.23 10.84 2.54
CA GLU A 169 2.47 11.36 1.96
C GLU A 169 3.26 10.25 1.27
N TYR A 170 3.44 9.11 1.95
CA TYR A 170 4.17 7.97 1.39
C TYR A 170 3.39 7.25 0.29
N GLN A 171 2.05 7.29 0.33
CA GLN A 171 1.21 6.85 -0.78
C GLN A 171 1.46 7.72 -2.02
N LEU A 172 1.49 9.04 -1.86
CA LEU A 172 1.76 9.98 -2.93
C LEU A 172 3.18 9.75 -3.50
N LYS A 173 4.20 9.65 -2.64
CA LYS A 173 5.57 9.33 -3.07
C LYS A 173 5.63 8.02 -3.86
N PHE A 174 4.86 6.99 -3.45
CA PHE A 174 4.78 5.73 -4.19
C PHE A 174 4.17 5.91 -5.57
N ILE A 175 3.04 6.63 -5.68
CA ILE A 175 2.37 6.91 -6.95
C ILE A 175 3.29 7.71 -7.89
N GLU A 176 3.91 8.77 -7.37
CA GLU A 176 4.86 9.58 -8.12
C GLU A 176 6.08 8.79 -8.57
N TRP A 177 6.58 7.91 -7.72
CA TRP A 177 7.66 7.00 -8.08
C TRP A 177 7.25 6.09 -9.24
N VAL A 178 6.06 5.48 -9.20
CA VAL A 178 5.58 4.63 -10.31
C VAL A 178 5.43 5.43 -11.61
N LEU A 179 4.87 6.64 -11.54
CA LEU A 179 4.73 7.54 -12.69
C LEU A 179 6.07 8.02 -13.26
N SER A 180 7.14 8.03 -12.46
CA SER A 180 8.50 8.33 -12.94
C SER A 180 9.15 7.17 -13.70
N GLU A 181 8.44 6.05 -13.84
CA GLU A 181 8.87 4.84 -14.52
C GLU A 181 10.22 4.28 -14.00
N PRO A 182 10.26 3.81 -12.75
CA PRO A 182 11.51 3.41 -12.14
C PRO A 182 12.03 2.12 -12.79
N GLY A 183 13.31 2.13 -13.12
CA GLY A 183 14.03 1.00 -13.72
C GLY A 183 15.23 0.59 -12.86
N TYR A 184 15.57 -0.69 -12.92
CA TYR A 184 16.82 -1.22 -12.39
C TYR A 184 18.01 -0.59 -13.13
N TYR A 185 19.01 -0.14 -12.37
CA TYR A 185 20.24 0.42 -12.93
C TYR A 185 21.35 -0.63 -12.76
N GLU A 186 21.77 -1.27 -13.87
CA GLU A 186 23.01 -2.05 -13.90
C GLU A 186 24.18 -1.11 -13.61
N SER A 187 25.05 -1.48 -12.67
CA SER A 187 26.23 -0.66 -12.42
C SER A 187 27.21 -0.77 -13.59
N ASP A 188 27.74 0.35 -14.07
CA ASP A 188 28.86 0.35 -15.00
C ASP A 188 29.99 -0.53 -14.44
N GLU A 189 30.53 -1.41 -15.28
CA GLU A 189 31.41 -2.59 -15.03
C GLU A 189 32.66 -2.38 -14.14
N ASN A 190 32.90 -1.21 -13.55
CA ASN A 190 34.19 -0.83 -12.97
C ASN A 190 34.25 -0.74 -11.44
N TYR A 191 33.33 -1.33 -10.68
CA TYR A 191 33.44 -1.34 -9.21
C TYR A 191 33.02 -2.66 -8.57
N ILE A 192 34.00 -3.57 -8.47
CA ILE A 192 34.06 -4.74 -7.56
C ILE A 192 33.07 -5.88 -7.85
N ALA A 193 32.91 -6.26 -9.12
CA ALA A 193 32.28 -7.55 -9.49
C ALA A 193 33.26 -8.75 -9.44
N GLU A 194 34.55 -8.55 -9.19
CA GLU A 194 35.53 -9.66 -9.16
C GLU A 194 35.49 -10.51 -7.88
N ALA A 195 34.83 -10.05 -6.81
CA ALA A 195 34.79 -10.77 -5.53
C ALA A 195 33.52 -11.61 -5.30
N ALA A 196 32.44 -11.36 -6.04
CA ALA A 196 31.19 -12.08 -5.93
C ALA A 196 30.57 -12.21 -7.32
N ASP A 197 30.33 -13.45 -7.76
CA ASP A 197 29.73 -13.84 -9.05
C ASP A 197 28.23 -13.46 -9.13
N GLN A 198 27.91 -12.21 -8.79
CA GLN A 198 26.56 -11.66 -8.67
C GLN A 198 26.49 -10.33 -9.42
N PRO A 199 25.42 -10.08 -10.20
CA PRO A 199 25.25 -8.80 -10.89
C PRO A 199 25.16 -7.65 -9.87
N THR A 200 26.13 -6.76 -9.89
CA THR A 200 26.10 -5.52 -9.10
C THR A 200 25.18 -4.52 -9.82
N GLY A 201 24.02 -4.24 -9.24
CA GLY A 201 23.14 -3.16 -9.69
C GLY A 201 22.23 -2.71 -8.56
N TRP A 202 21.66 -1.52 -8.69
CA TRP A 202 20.89 -0.89 -7.61
C TRP A 202 19.39 -1.07 -7.83
N ILE A 203 18.71 -1.59 -6.80
CA ILE A 203 17.25 -1.72 -6.78
C ILE A 203 16.66 -0.39 -6.32
N PRO A 204 15.89 0.31 -7.17
CA PRO A 204 15.26 1.55 -6.77
C PRO A 204 14.18 1.30 -5.73
N ASN A 205 13.95 2.31 -4.88
CA ASN A 205 12.80 2.37 -3.99
C ASN A 205 12.17 3.76 -4.06
N PHE A 206 10.89 3.85 -3.72
CA PHE A 206 10.11 5.09 -3.80
C PHE A 206 10.51 6.17 -2.79
N LEU A 207 11.43 5.87 -1.88
CA LEU A 207 12.01 6.84 -0.96
C LEU A 207 13.29 7.47 -1.51
N GLY A 208 13.76 7.02 -2.68
CA GLY A 208 15.02 7.50 -3.26
C GLY A 208 16.26 7.13 -2.43
N ILE A 209 16.16 6.13 -1.55
CA ILE A 209 17.29 5.66 -0.75
C ILE A 209 18.27 4.93 -1.69
N GLY A 210 19.19 5.70 -2.25
CA GLY A 210 20.22 5.28 -3.19
C GLY A 210 21.36 4.45 -2.56
N ARG A 211 22.36 4.13 -3.39
CA ARG A 211 23.63 3.50 -2.97
C ARG A 211 24.35 4.27 -1.84
N ASP A 212 24.17 5.59 -1.74
CA ASP A 212 24.75 6.37 -0.64
C ASP A 212 24.03 6.13 0.69
N GLY A 213 22.75 5.73 0.68
CA GLY A 213 22.05 5.19 1.85
C GLY A 213 22.72 3.94 2.42
N GLU A 214 23.28 3.08 1.56
CA GLU A 214 24.08 1.92 1.97
C GLU A 214 25.46 2.29 2.51
N ARG A 215 26.09 3.38 2.01
CA ARG A 215 27.32 3.92 2.62
C ARG A 215 27.08 4.51 4.00
N LEU A 216 25.88 5.04 4.24
CA LEU A 216 25.44 5.55 5.54
C LEU A 216 25.24 4.42 6.58
N LEU A 217 25.42 3.15 6.23
CA LEU A 217 25.37 2.01 7.16
C LEU A 217 26.60 1.88 8.07
N GLN A 218 27.67 2.65 7.82
CA GLN A 218 28.96 2.47 8.49
C GLN A 218 29.12 3.24 9.82
N THR A 219 28.15 4.06 10.20
CA THR A 219 28.28 4.96 11.36
C THR A 219 26.97 4.96 12.13
N SER A 220 27.00 4.37 13.31
CA SER A 220 25.88 4.00 14.19
C SER A 220 25.14 5.19 14.83
N GLU A 221 24.65 6.14 14.04
CA GLU A 221 23.94 7.33 14.52
C GLU A 221 22.47 7.31 14.08
N ASN A 222 21.56 7.34 15.07
CA ASN A 222 20.11 7.23 14.87
C ASN A 222 19.45 8.54 14.35
N SER A 223 20.19 9.62 14.08
CA SER A 223 19.66 10.91 13.59
C SER A 223 19.44 10.98 12.08
N ARG A 224 19.77 9.91 11.35
CA ARG A 224 19.91 9.95 9.88
C ARG A 224 18.61 10.03 9.11
N LEU A 225 17.55 9.43 9.65
CA LEU A 225 16.24 9.55 9.01
C LEU A 225 15.76 11.01 9.03
N GLU A 226 15.97 11.72 10.14
CA GLU A 226 15.65 13.15 10.26
C GLU A 226 16.48 14.00 9.28
N GLU A 227 17.78 13.72 9.13
CA GLU A 227 18.64 14.39 8.13
C GLU A 227 18.18 14.18 6.69
N MET A 228 17.52 13.06 6.41
CA MET A 228 16.94 12.72 5.11
C MET A 228 15.50 13.20 4.93
N GLY A 229 14.86 13.76 5.97
CA GLY A 229 13.44 14.09 5.98
C GLY A 229 12.53 12.85 5.91
N LEU A 230 12.95 11.75 6.54
CA LEU A 230 12.31 10.44 6.54
C LEU A 230 12.01 9.92 7.96
N GLU A 231 11.96 10.80 8.96
CA GLU A 231 11.72 10.48 10.36
C GLU A 231 10.41 9.70 10.58
N ASP A 232 9.38 9.98 9.78
CA ASP A 232 8.07 9.32 9.85
C ASP A 232 7.91 8.15 8.86
N ALA A 233 8.94 7.85 8.05
CA ALA A 233 8.82 6.92 6.94
C ALA A 233 8.53 5.48 7.36
N ILE A 234 9.07 5.06 8.52
CA ILE A 234 8.76 3.73 9.08
C ILE A 234 7.27 3.64 9.40
N ASN A 235 6.69 4.68 10.02
CA ASN A 235 5.27 4.71 10.36
C ASN A 235 4.40 4.79 9.12
N GLY A 236 4.77 5.66 8.16
CA GLY A 236 4.06 5.81 6.89
C GLY A 236 4.01 4.50 6.10
N ILE A 237 5.13 3.78 5.99
CA ILE A 237 5.16 2.48 5.30
C ILE A 237 4.45 1.38 6.09
N CYS A 238 4.57 1.35 7.42
CA CYS A 238 3.74 0.47 8.24
C CYS A 238 2.25 0.74 8.02
N GLY A 239 1.88 2.02 7.86
CA GLY A 239 0.57 2.46 7.44
C GLY A 239 0.19 1.88 6.07
N LEU A 240 1.02 2.01 5.04
CA LEU A 240 0.74 1.41 3.72
C LEU A 240 0.56 -0.12 3.75
N ILE A 241 1.25 -0.81 4.67
CA ILE A 241 1.18 -2.27 4.79
C ILE A 241 -0.06 -2.72 5.58
N THR A 242 -0.29 -2.13 6.76
CA THR A 242 -1.37 -2.52 7.67
C THR A 242 -2.69 -1.90 7.26
N LEU A 243 -2.60 -0.61 6.97
CA LEU A 243 -3.65 0.25 6.53
C LEU A 243 -3.45 0.49 5.01
N GLY A 244 -3.25 -0.50 4.17
CA GLY A 244 -3.11 -0.26 2.73
C GLY A 244 -3.14 -1.55 1.94
N ALA A 245 -2.96 -1.46 0.62
CA ALA A 245 -2.83 -2.64 -0.22
C ALA A 245 -1.39 -3.20 -0.29
N ALA A 246 -0.47 -2.70 0.54
CA ALA A 246 0.96 -2.95 0.37
C ALA A 246 1.49 -4.22 1.06
N TRP A 247 0.65 -5.02 1.74
CA TRP A 247 1.10 -6.29 2.36
C TRP A 247 1.67 -7.32 1.38
N GLU A 248 1.28 -7.25 0.11
CA GLU A 248 1.87 -8.06 -0.95
C GLU A 248 2.84 -7.30 -1.85
N SER A 249 3.20 -6.06 -1.47
CA SER A 249 4.13 -5.22 -2.22
C SER A 249 5.57 -5.54 -1.85
N VAL A 250 6.33 -6.04 -2.82
CA VAL A 250 7.78 -6.21 -2.72
C VAL A 250 8.44 -4.87 -2.38
N ASP A 251 8.02 -3.80 -3.05
CA ASP A 251 8.61 -2.47 -2.93
C ASP A 251 8.38 -1.85 -1.55
N ALA A 252 7.20 -2.05 -0.95
CA ALA A 252 6.92 -1.55 0.39
C ALA A 252 7.79 -2.23 1.46
N PHE A 253 7.92 -3.55 1.41
CA PHE A 253 8.78 -4.29 2.34
C PHE A 253 10.26 -4.03 2.11
N TYR A 254 10.68 -3.86 0.85
CA TYR A 254 12.05 -3.49 0.53
C TYR A 254 12.40 -2.10 1.07
N SER A 255 11.56 -1.09 0.83
CA SER A 255 11.72 0.25 1.43
C SER A 255 11.74 0.20 2.95
N LEU A 256 10.85 -0.59 3.59
CA LEU A 256 10.83 -0.75 5.04
C LEU A 256 12.12 -1.36 5.56
N ALA A 257 12.68 -2.36 4.87
CA ALA A 257 13.95 -2.96 5.23
C ALA A 257 15.09 -1.94 5.20
N GLN A 258 15.19 -1.13 4.14
CA GLN A 258 16.19 -0.09 4.01
C GLN A 258 16.08 0.95 5.15
N LEU A 259 14.87 1.42 5.46
CA LEU A 259 14.65 2.35 6.56
C LEU A 259 15.04 1.76 7.91
N LEU A 260 14.61 0.54 8.21
CA LEU A 260 14.94 -0.14 9.47
C LEU A 260 16.45 -0.36 9.61
N GLN A 261 17.14 -0.57 8.48
CA GLN A 261 18.58 -0.71 8.47
C GLN A 261 19.29 0.62 8.77
N ILE A 262 18.81 1.73 8.21
CA ILE A 262 19.32 3.09 8.49
C ILE A 262 19.03 3.51 9.94
N ASP A 263 17.86 3.14 10.48
CA ASP A 263 17.48 3.38 11.89
C ASP A 263 18.22 2.48 12.90
N GLY A 264 19.19 1.67 12.45
CA GLY A 264 19.98 0.78 13.30
C GLY A 264 19.23 -0.46 13.81
N ARG A 265 18.04 -0.75 13.29
CA ARG A 265 17.22 -1.92 13.65
C ARG A 265 17.49 -3.12 12.74
N SER A 266 18.75 -3.53 12.64
CA SER A 266 19.22 -4.55 11.69
C SER A 266 18.44 -5.87 11.75
N SER A 267 18.03 -6.32 12.94
CA SER A 267 17.21 -7.54 13.07
C SER A 267 15.83 -7.40 12.42
N PHE A 268 15.18 -6.24 12.52
CA PHE A 268 13.89 -5.99 11.88
C PHE A 268 14.05 -5.77 10.38
N SER A 269 15.11 -5.08 9.95
CA SER A 269 15.49 -5.01 8.53
C SER A 269 15.61 -6.42 7.93
N TYR A 270 16.35 -7.32 8.59
CA TYR A 270 16.49 -8.70 8.15
C TYR A 270 15.15 -9.43 8.03
N PHE A 271 14.24 -9.28 8.99
CA PHE A 271 12.90 -9.88 8.89
C PHE A 271 12.07 -9.29 7.74
N ALA A 272 12.17 -7.98 7.49
CA ALA A 272 11.52 -7.35 6.33
C ALA A 272 12.09 -7.89 5.01
N MET A 273 13.41 -8.14 4.92
CA MET A 273 14.04 -8.78 3.75
C MET A 273 13.63 -10.25 3.56
N LEU A 274 13.42 -10.99 4.64
CA LEU A 274 12.82 -12.34 4.54
C LEU A 274 11.41 -12.27 3.97
N ARG A 275 10.64 -11.24 4.33
CA ARG A 275 9.31 -11.01 3.76
C ARG A 275 9.37 -10.65 2.28
N VAL A 276 10.34 -9.83 1.85
CA VAL A 276 10.62 -9.57 0.42
C VAL A 276 10.90 -10.89 -0.31
N SER A 277 11.77 -11.73 0.24
CA SER A 277 12.13 -13.04 -0.34
C SER A 277 10.90 -13.95 -0.49
N GLU A 278 10.08 -14.04 0.55
CA GLU A 278 8.84 -14.82 0.54
C GLU A 278 7.85 -14.34 -0.55
N LEU A 279 7.74 -13.02 -0.75
CA LEU A 279 6.88 -12.45 -1.79
C LEU A 279 7.39 -12.80 -3.19
N LEU A 280 8.70 -12.67 -3.43
CA LEU A 280 9.33 -13.04 -4.70
C LEU A 280 9.16 -14.54 -5.00
N GLU A 281 9.35 -15.41 -4.01
CA GLU A 281 9.12 -16.86 -4.13
C GLU A 281 7.68 -17.21 -4.48
N LYS A 282 6.71 -16.38 -4.03
CA LYS A 282 5.29 -16.49 -4.40
C LYS A 282 4.97 -15.88 -5.77
N GLY A 283 5.97 -15.44 -6.52
CA GLY A 283 5.83 -14.86 -7.86
C GLY A 283 5.39 -13.40 -7.87
N LYS A 284 5.37 -12.72 -6.71
CA LYS A 284 5.20 -11.26 -6.67
C LYS A 284 6.45 -10.59 -7.25
N ARG A 285 6.31 -9.37 -7.74
CA ARG A 285 7.39 -8.63 -8.40
C ARG A 285 7.43 -7.20 -7.87
N SER A 286 8.62 -6.61 -7.92
CA SER A 286 8.76 -5.16 -7.83
C SER A 286 8.02 -4.51 -8.99
N ILE A 287 7.41 -3.36 -8.74
CA ILE A 287 6.83 -2.52 -9.78
C ILE A 287 7.93 -1.87 -10.63
N ALA A 288 9.15 -1.73 -10.10
CA ALA A 288 10.30 -1.27 -10.86
C ALA A 288 10.73 -2.35 -11.87
N GLY A 289 10.83 -1.94 -13.14
CA GLY A 289 11.19 -2.85 -14.22
C GLY A 289 12.63 -3.34 -14.08
N GLY A 290 12.88 -4.59 -14.49
CA GLY A 290 14.24 -5.14 -14.58
C GLY A 290 14.86 -5.62 -13.27
N VAL A 291 14.18 -5.51 -12.12
CA VAL A 291 14.68 -6.04 -10.84
C VAL A 291 14.78 -7.57 -10.90
N PRO A 292 15.94 -8.18 -10.61
CA PRO A 292 16.10 -9.62 -10.73
C PRO A 292 15.22 -10.39 -9.74
N LEU A 293 14.74 -11.56 -10.18
CA LEU A 293 13.63 -12.30 -9.54
C LEU A 293 14.04 -13.17 -8.34
N THR A 294 15.30 -13.15 -7.91
CA THR A 294 15.78 -14.08 -6.87
C THR A 294 16.03 -13.38 -5.54
N ALA A 295 15.75 -14.10 -4.45
CA ALA A 295 16.05 -13.65 -3.09
C ALA A 295 17.56 -13.44 -2.84
N GLU A 296 18.42 -14.03 -3.68
CA GLU A 296 19.88 -13.84 -3.64
C GLU A 296 20.30 -12.48 -4.20
N SER A 297 19.66 -11.99 -5.27
CA SER A 297 19.95 -10.67 -5.84
C SER A 297 19.40 -9.50 -5.05
N ALA A 298 18.39 -9.73 -4.20
CA ALA A 298 17.79 -8.70 -3.35
C ALA A 298 18.57 -8.48 -2.03
N ARG A 299 19.46 -9.42 -1.66
CA ARG A 299 20.42 -9.19 -0.59
C ARG A 299 21.50 -8.30 -1.17
N GLY A 300 21.47 -7.01 -0.81
CA GLY A 300 22.66 -6.17 -0.95
C GLY A 300 23.88 -6.85 -0.31
N PRO A 301 25.10 -6.43 -0.68
CA PRO A 301 26.34 -7.03 -0.18
C PRO A 301 26.40 -7.14 1.35
#